data_AF-A0A3C1SWW5-F1
#
_entry.id   AF-A0A3C1SWW5-F1
#
_cell.length_a   1.000
_cell.length_b   1.000
_cell.length_c   1.000
_cell.angle_alpha   90.00
_cell.angle_beta   90.00
_cell.angle_gamma   90.00
#
_symmetry.space_group_name_H-M   'P 1'
#
loop_
_entity.id
_entity.type
_entity.pdbx_description
1 polymer ?
#
loop_
_entity_poly.entity_id
_entity_poly.type
_entity_poly.pdbx_seq_one_letter_code
_entity_poly.pdbx_strand_id
1 'polypeptide(L)'
;MSFSYKNQKLQAESVAITDLMATYGSPLYVYSQTDIENNWREFDTAFGSHPHLVCYAVKANSNLAVLNTLAKIGAGFDIVSEGELERVLAAGGQANCCVFSGVAKTAREIKRALEVGVRCFNVESASELDRIESVAQSLNTQAPISIRINPNVDAKTHPYISTGLKENKFGVDIDDAINLYQQANNSKYLSVQGLDCHIGSQLTEVSPFLDALDKVLELVDQLNQQGISIAHLDLGGGVGIRYDDEKTIDIKAYVEAMIAKVGNIEIILEPGRSIVG
;
A
#
# COMPACT_ATOMS: atom_id res chain seq x y z
N MET A 1 6.50 -24.48 1.81
CA MET A 1 6.35 -24.05 3.22
C MET A 1 7.73 -24.03 3.82
N SER A 2 8.21 -22.86 4.24
CA SER A 2 9.53 -22.77 4.87
C SER A 2 9.55 -23.37 6.28
N PHE A 3 8.42 -23.39 6.99
CA PHE A 3 8.29 -24.07 8.28
C PHE A 3 7.72 -25.48 8.07
N SER A 4 8.47 -26.50 8.48
CA SER A 4 8.05 -27.90 8.28
C SER A 4 8.67 -28.84 9.30
N TYR A 5 8.03 -30.00 9.50
CA TYR A 5 8.58 -31.06 10.33
C TYR A 5 9.51 -31.96 9.51
N LYS A 6 10.75 -32.10 9.96
CA LYS A 6 11.72 -33.07 9.43
C LYS A 6 12.23 -33.92 10.58
N ASN A 7 12.11 -35.24 10.45
CA ASN A 7 12.46 -36.20 11.51
C ASN A 7 11.86 -35.82 12.88
N GLN A 8 10.57 -35.44 12.90
CA GLN A 8 9.81 -34.99 14.07
C GLN A 8 10.33 -33.70 14.74
N LYS A 9 11.24 -32.96 14.10
CA LYS A 9 11.67 -31.63 14.56
C LYS A 9 11.10 -30.56 13.65
N LEU A 10 10.49 -29.53 14.24
CA LEU A 10 10.08 -28.34 13.50
C LEU A 10 11.34 -27.57 13.07
N GLN A 11 11.41 -27.26 11.78
CA GLN A 11 12.48 -26.49 11.18
C GLN A 11 11.92 -25.18 10.59
N ALA A 12 12.68 -24.10 10.73
CA ALA A 12 12.55 -22.90 9.90
C ALA A 12 13.58 -23.02 8.78
N GLU A 13 13.10 -23.19 7.56
CA GLU A 13 13.91 -23.58 6.40
C GLU A 13 14.76 -24.83 6.71
N SER A 14 16.08 -24.67 6.82
CA SER A 14 17.01 -25.76 7.12
C SER A 14 17.45 -25.83 8.58
N VAL A 15 16.97 -24.93 9.45
CA VAL A 15 17.43 -24.79 10.84
C VAL A 15 16.36 -25.29 11.82
N ALA A 16 16.73 -26.14 12.77
CA ALA A 16 15.79 -26.60 13.79
C ALA A 16 15.43 -25.46 14.76
N ILE A 17 14.14 -25.30 15.05
CA ILE A 17 13.66 -24.27 15.99
C ILE A 17 14.28 -24.44 17.38
N THR A 18 14.52 -25.68 17.82
CA THR A 18 15.19 -25.98 19.09
C THR A 18 16.60 -25.40 19.17
N ASP A 19 17.33 -25.37 18.05
CA ASP A 19 18.71 -24.88 18.00
C ASP A 19 18.72 -23.34 18.07
N LEU A 20 17.74 -22.69 17.43
CA LEU A 20 17.50 -21.26 17.54
C LEU A 20 17.12 -20.87 18.97
N MET A 21 16.21 -21.61 19.61
CA MET A 21 15.79 -21.35 21.00
C MET A 21 16.95 -21.56 21.99
N ALA A 22 17.80 -22.57 21.78
CA ALA A 22 18.98 -22.79 22.61
C ALA A 22 20.00 -21.64 22.49
N THR A 23 20.11 -21.04 21.31
CA THR A 23 21.06 -19.96 21.02
C THR A 23 20.55 -18.59 21.48
N TYR A 24 19.27 -18.28 21.21
CA TYR A 24 18.70 -16.94 21.36
C TYR A 24 17.71 -16.82 22.53
N GLY A 25 17.35 -17.92 23.19
CA GLY A 25 16.37 -17.97 24.27
C GLY A 25 14.92 -17.92 23.78
N SER A 26 13.98 -17.82 24.73
CA SER A 26 12.54 -17.68 24.45
C SER A 26 11.90 -16.63 25.37
N PRO A 27 10.84 -15.91 24.93
CA PRO A 27 10.14 -16.03 23.64
C PRO A 27 10.99 -15.53 22.44
N LEU A 28 10.81 -16.15 21.27
CA LEU A 28 11.60 -15.88 20.06
C LEU A 28 10.68 -15.76 18.84
N TYR A 29 10.79 -14.65 18.11
CA TYR A 29 10.25 -14.54 16.76
C TYR A 29 11.27 -15.10 15.76
N VAL A 30 10.82 -15.98 14.88
CA VAL A 30 11.62 -16.57 13.80
C VAL A 30 10.94 -16.23 12.48
N TYR A 31 11.68 -15.61 11.57
CA TYR A 31 11.19 -15.25 10.25
C TYR A 31 11.90 -16.10 9.20
N SER A 32 11.18 -16.47 8.15
CA SER A 32 11.75 -17.12 6.97
C SER A 32 11.99 -16.05 5.90
N GLN A 33 13.24 -15.86 5.50
CA GLN A 33 13.56 -14.95 4.40
C GLN A 33 12.94 -15.46 3.10
N THR A 34 13.00 -16.78 2.88
CA THR A 34 12.46 -17.41 1.67
C THR A 34 10.97 -17.14 1.49
N ASP A 35 10.17 -17.27 2.55
CA ASP A 35 8.73 -17.04 2.45
C ASP A 35 8.41 -15.55 2.23
N ILE A 36 9.11 -14.63 2.91
CA ILE A 36 8.92 -13.19 2.69
C ILE A 36 9.20 -12.80 1.23
N GLU A 37 10.32 -13.29 0.67
CA GLU A 37 10.68 -13.02 -0.73
C GLU A 37 9.66 -13.63 -1.70
N ASN A 38 9.27 -14.89 -1.48
CA ASN A 38 8.31 -15.56 -2.36
C ASN A 38 6.94 -14.89 -2.33
N ASN A 39 6.44 -14.51 -1.15
CA ASN A 39 5.15 -13.85 -1.00
C ASN A 39 5.14 -12.50 -1.72
N TRP A 40 6.21 -11.69 -1.61
CA TRP A 40 6.30 -10.44 -2.36
C TRP A 40 6.40 -10.68 -3.88
N ARG A 41 7.21 -11.67 -4.31
CA ARG A 41 7.35 -12.03 -5.72
C ARG A 41 6.06 -12.53 -6.35
N GLU A 42 5.17 -13.15 -5.56
CA GLU A 42 3.86 -13.59 -6.05
C GLU A 42 3.04 -12.40 -6.58
N PHE A 43 3.07 -11.25 -5.89
CA PHE A 43 2.44 -10.02 -6.37
C PHE A 43 3.19 -9.44 -7.58
N ASP A 44 4.50 -9.23 -7.46
CA ASP A 44 5.33 -8.61 -8.50
C ASP A 44 5.25 -9.34 -9.84
N THR A 45 5.39 -10.67 -9.81
CA THR A 45 5.36 -11.48 -11.04
C THR A 45 3.96 -11.62 -11.64
N ALA A 46 2.89 -11.47 -10.84
CA ALA A 46 1.52 -11.54 -11.32
C ALA A 46 1.17 -10.39 -12.28
N PHE A 47 1.86 -9.24 -12.19
CA PHE A 47 1.65 -8.13 -13.12
C PHE A 47 2.26 -8.34 -14.50
N GLY A 48 3.21 -9.28 -14.65
CA GLY A 48 3.90 -9.52 -15.92
C GLY A 48 4.56 -8.25 -16.47
N SER A 49 4.07 -7.75 -17.62
CA SER A 49 4.57 -6.52 -18.25
C SER A 49 3.74 -5.27 -17.94
N HIS A 50 2.66 -5.39 -17.16
CA HIS A 50 1.84 -4.24 -16.79
C HIS A 50 2.65 -3.28 -15.89
N PRO A 51 2.59 -1.95 -16.09
CA PRO A 51 3.28 -1.01 -15.22
C PRO A 51 2.76 -1.12 -13.79
N HIS A 52 3.65 -1.37 -12.82
CA HIS A 52 3.23 -1.56 -11.44
C HIS A 52 4.34 -1.24 -10.43
N LEU A 53 3.93 -1.12 -9.17
CA LEU A 53 4.82 -1.10 -8.01
C LEU A 53 4.16 -1.82 -6.83
N VAL A 54 4.86 -2.79 -6.25
CA VAL A 54 4.40 -3.45 -5.01
C VAL A 54 5.04 -2.77 -3.81
N CYS A 55 4.24 -1.95 -3.12
CA CYS A 55 4.61 -1.19 -1.94
C CYS A 55 4.38 -2.01 -0.67
N TYR A 56 5.42 -2.59 -0.06
CA TYR A 56 5.23 -3.29 1.21
C TYR A 56 4.76 -2.34 2.33
N ALA A 57 3.63 -2.67 2.97
CA ALA A 57 3.10 -1.88 4.08
C ALA A 57 3.94 -2.08 5.36
N VAL A 58 4.81 -1.11 5.65
CA VAL A 58 5.84 -1.17 6.70
C VAL A 58 5.26 -1.42 8.09
N LYS A 59 4.03 -0.93 8.33
CA LYS A 59 3.25 -1.13 9.55
C LYS A 59 3.04 -2.61 9.93
N ALA A 60 3.16 -3.55 8.97
CA ALA A 60 3.02 -4.97 9.24
C ALA A 60 4.23 -5.56 9.99
N ASN A 61 5.46 -5.20 9.59
CA ASN A 61 6.71 -5.56 10.27
C ASN A 61 7.85 -4.63 9.82
N SER A 62 8.21 -3.68 10.68
CA SER A 62 9.22 -2.65 10.40
C SER A 62 10.63 -3.01 10.86
N ASN A 63 10.92 -4.31 11.03
CA ASN A 63 12.26 -4.80 11.32
C ASN A 63 13.21 -4.46 10.16
N LEU A 64 14.39 -3.89 10.47
CA LEU A 64 15.33 -3.43 9.44
C LEU A 64 15.83 -4.55 8.52
N ALA A 65 15.98 -5.79 9.02
CA ALA A 65 16.39 -6.91 8.19
C ALA A 65 15.27 -7.34 7.22
N VAL A 66 14.02 -7.35 7.68
CA VAL A 66 12.84 -7.63 6.83
C VAL A 66 12.72 -6.58 5.73
N LEU A 67 12.83 -5.29 6.08
CA LEU A 67 12.81 -4.20 5.10
C LEU A 67 13.99 -4.29 4.12
N ASN A 68 15.18 -4.67 4.60
CA ASN A 68 16.35 -4.83 3.75
C ASN A 68 16.21 -5.99 2.75
N THR A 69 15.62 -7.12 3.18
CA THR A 69 15.28 -8.24 2.30
C THR A 69 14.38 -7.76 1.15
N LEU A 70 13.32 -7.02 1.47
CA LEU A 70 12.39 -6.49 0.46
C LEU A 70 13.02 -5.41 -0.44
N ALA A 71 13.80 -4.50 0.13
CA ALA A 71 14.50 -3.47 -0.63
C ALA A 71 15.47 -4.07 -1.67
N LYS A 72 16.19 -5.14 -1.30
CA LYS A 72 17.14 -5.83 -2.19
C LYS A 72 16.49 -6.49 -3.41
N ILE A 73 15.22 -6.84 -3.33
CA ILE A 73 14.48 -7.48 -4.42
C ILE A 73 13.63 -6.49 -5.22
N GLY A 74 13.68 -5.20 -4.90
CA GLY A 74 13.02 -4.13 -5.66
C GLY A 74 11.66 -3.68 -5.12
N ALA A 75 11.31 -4.03 -3.89
CA ALA A 75 10.06 -3.57 -3.29
C ALA A 75 9.98 -2.04 -3.14
N GLY A 76 8.79 -1.49 -3.39
CA GLY A 76 8.39 -0.20 -2.85
C GLY A 76 7.94 -0.33 -1.40
N PHE A 77 7.52 0.78 -0.79
CA PHE A 77 7.07 0.81 0.60
C PHE A 77 5.88 1.76 0.81
N ASP A 78 4.83 1.26 1.47
CA ASP A 78 3.78 2.10 2.06
C ASP A 78 4.19 2.42 3.50
N ILE A 79 4.37 3.71 3.78
CA ILE A 79 4.73 4.24 5.09
C ILE A 79 3.60 5.09 5.66
N VAL A 80 3.44 5.07 6.98
CA VAL A 80 2.44 5.88 7.69
C VAL A 80 3.04 6.87 8.68
N SER A 81 4.37 7.01 8.72
CA SER A 81 5.07 8.01 9.54
C SER A 81 6.50 8.29 9.06
N GLU A 82 7.09 9.40 9.50
CA GLU A 82 8.52 9.66 9.31
C GLU A 82 9.40 8.58 9.97
N GLY A 83 8.95 7.95 11.05
CA GLY A 83 9.70 6.86 11.68
C GLY A 83 9.83 5.63 10.78
N GLU A 84 8.81 5.34 9.97
CA GLU A 84 8.86 4.27 8.98
C GLU A 84 9.68 4.68 7.75
N LEU A 85 9.56 5.94 7.30
CA LEU A 85 10.42 6.48 6.25
C LEU A 85 11.91 6.28 6.59
N GLU A 86 12.33 6.70 7.78
CA GLU A 86 13.74 6.57 8.19
C GLU A 86 14.18 5.11 8.32
N ARG A 87 13.27 4.19 8.70
CA ARG A 87 13.57 2.75 8.71
C ARG A 87 13.77 2.19 7.31
N VAL A 88 12.93 2.60 6.35
CA VAL A 88 13.07 2.18 4.94
C VAL A 88 14.40 2.68 4.38
N LEU A 89 14.75 3.96 4.61
CA LEU A 89 16.03 4.53 4.18
C LEU A 89 17.22 3.80 4.83
N ALA A 90 17.16 3.55 6.14
CA ALA A 90 18.21 2.81 6.86
C ALA A 90 18.35 1.36 6.38
N ALA A 91 17.27 0.74 5.92
CA ALA A 91 17.26 -0.59 5.35
C ALA A 91 17.73 -0.63 3.88
N GLY A 92 18.04 0.52 3.26
CA GLY A 92 18.50 0.63 1.88
C GLY A 92 17.37 0.70 0.85
N GLY A 93 16.13 0.97 1.27
CA GLY A 93 15.00 1.26 0.39
C GLY A 93 15.11 2.65 -0.24
N GLN A 94 14.44 2.84 -1.37
CA GLN A 94 14.49 4.09 -2.13
C GLN A 94 13.25 4.97 -1.84
N ALA A 95 13.48 6.25 -1.49
CA ALA A 95 12.39 7.18 -1.19
C ALA A 95 11.41 7.34 -2.35
N ASN A 96 11.89 7.40 -3.60
CA ASN A 96 11.06 7.51 -4.80
C ASN A 96 10.23 6.25 -5.13
N CYS A 97 10.39 5.19 -4.32
CA CYS A 97 9.54 3.99 -4.32
C CYS A 97 8.66 3.92 -3.05
N CYS A 98 8.58 5.00 -2.26
CA CYS A 98 7.74 5.08 -1.07
C CYS A 98 6.48 5.91 -1.34
N VAL A 99 5.31 5.34 -1.05
CA VAL A 99 4.04 6.09 -0.92
C VAL A 99 3.81 6.38 0.57
N PHE A 100 3.35 7.60 0.88
CA PHE A 100 3.14 8.04 2.26
C PHE A 100 1.66 8.20 2.54
N SER A 101 1.10 7.23 3.27
CA SER A 101 -0.30 7.16 3.72
C SER A 101 -0.50 7.72 5.13
N GLY A 102 -1.76 7.81 5.58
CA GLY A 102 -2.12 8.11 6.96
C GLY A 102 -2.75 9.49 7.19
N VAL A 103 -3.73 9.55 8.08
CA VAL A 103 -4.68 10.68 8.24
C VAL A 103 -4.14 11.93 8.93
N ALA A 104 -2.93 11.89 9.48
CA ALA A 104 -2.46 12.90 10.44
C ALA A 104 -1.00 13.32 10.21
N LYS A 105 -0.52 13.29 8.95
CA LYS A 105 0.85 13.68 8.61
C LYS A 105 1.14 15.09 9.10
N THR A 106 2.17 15.24 9.91
CA THR A 106 2.58 16.55 10.43
C THR A 106 3.39 17.32 9.40
N ALA A 107 3.47 18.65 9.53
CA ALA A 107 4.27 19.47 8.63
C ALA A 107 5.77 19.07 8.62
N ARG A 108 6.26 18.55 9.75
CA ARG A 108 7.62 18.00 9.87
C ARG A 108 7.80 16.76 9.00
N GLU A 109 6.88 15.82 9.08
CA GLU A 109 6.93 14.58 8.31
C GLU A 109 6.80 14.85 6.81
N ILE A 110 5.89 15.75 6.42
CA ILE A 110 5.71 16.19 5.04
C ILE A 110 7.00 16.83 4.50
N LYS A 111 7.59 17.76 5.27
CA LYS A 111 8.84 18.42 4.89
C LYS A 111 9.94 17.39 4.66
N ARG A 112 10.12 16.45 5.60
CA ARG A 112 11.15 15.42 5.50
C ARG A 112 10.93 14.51 4.29
N ALA A 113 9.69 14.09 4.05
CA ALA A 113 9.32 13.26 2.92
C ALA A 113 9.57 13.98 1.56
N LEU A 114 9.30 15.29 1.47
CA LEU A 114 9.65 16.09 0.30
C LEU A 114 11.17 16.22 0.10
N GLU A 115 11.93 16.44 1.18
CA GLU A 115 13.40 16.57 1.12
C GLU A 115 14.09 15.31 0.61
N VAL A 116 13.57 14.12 0.95
CA VAL A 116 14.11 12.84 0.45
C VAL A 116 13.51 12.39 -0.87
N GLY A 117 12.42 13.04 -1.32
CA GLY A 117 11.74 12.73 -2.57
C GLY A 117 10.91 11.45 -2.51
N VAL A 118 9.94 11.39 -1.59
CA VAL A 118 8.93 10.31 -1.61
C VAL A 118 8.16 10.30 -2.94
N ARG A 119 7.72 9.11 -3.37
CA ARG A 119 6.99 8.94 -4.65
C ARG A 119 5.71 9.75 -4.69
N CYS A 120 4.91 9.64 -3.63
CA CYS A 120 3.57 10.19 -3.58
C CYS A 120 3.10 10.32 -2.12
N PHE A 121 2.34 11.38 -1.82
CA PHE A 121 1.54 11.45 -0.60
C PHE A 121 0.11 10.99 -0.92
N ASN A 122 -0.36 9.96 -0.21
CA ASN A 122 -1.76 9.55 -0.23
C ASN A 122 -2.53 10.47 0.75
N VAL A 123 -3.18 11.50 0.20
CA VAL A 123 -3.86 12.56 0.95
C VAL A 123 -5.22 12.09 1.44
N GLU A 124 -5.52 12.31 2.70
CA GLU A 124 -6.72 11.76 3.37
C GLU A 124 -7.73 12.85 3.76
N SER A 125 -7.41 14.14 3.59
CA SER A 125 -8.34 15.24 3.88
C SER A 125 -7.97 16.55 3.19
N ALA A 126 -8.94 17.46 3.05
CA ALA A 126 -8.72 18.83 2.57
C ALA A 126 -7.66 19.57 3.40
N SER A 127 -7.74 19.49 4.73
CA SER A 127 -6.78 20.15 5.63
C SER A 127 -5.36 19.58 5.52
N GLU A 128 -5.23 18.32 5.13
CA GLU A 128 -3.93 17.75 4.82
C GLU A 128 -3.39 18.24 3.47
N LEU A 129 -4.23 18.34 2.44
CA LEU A 129 -3.86 18.91 1.15
C LEU A 129 -3.28 20.32 1.31
N ASP A 130 -4.00 21.19 2.05
CA ASP A 130 -3.57 22.55 2.35
C ASP A 130 -2.22 22.58 3.09
N ARG A 131 -2.01 21.64 4.01
CA ARG A 131 -0.76 21.52 4.76
C ARG A 131 0.40 21.09 3.86
N ILE A 132 0.17 20.12 2.97
CA ILE A 132 1.18 19.66 2.01
C ILE A 132 1.55 20.81 1.08
N GLU A 133 0.57 21.53 0.55
CA GLU A 133 0.78 22.69 -0.31
C GLU A 133 1.61 23.77 0.40
N SER A 134 1.24 24.12 1.64
CA SER A 134 1.96 25.13 2.44
C SER A 134 3.43 24.75 2.67
N VAL A 135 3.70 23.47 2.99
CA VAL A 135 5.08 22.99 3.17
C VAL A 135 5.82 22.99 1.84
N ALA A 136 5.22 22.49 0.75
CA ALA A 136 5.82 22.48 -0.57
C ALA A 136 6.16 23.90 -1.08
N GLN A 137 5.27 24.86 -0.81
CA GLN A 137 5.50 26.28 -1.06
C GLN A 137 6.71 26.80 -0.29
N SER A 138 6.82 26.47 1.01
CA SER A 138 7.96 26.90 1.84
C SER A 138 9.31 26.35 1.36
N LEU A 139 9.30 25.20 0.68
CA LEU A 139 10.48 24.56 0.09
C LEU A 139 10.68 24.92 -1.39
N ASN A 140 9.75 25.67 -2.00
CA ASN A 140 9.71 25.96 -3.43
C ASN A 140 9.84 24.69 -4.29
N THR A 141 9.07 23.65 -3.95
CA THR A 141 9.01 22.37 -4.67
C THR A 141 7.57 22.02 -5.03
N GLN A 142 7.39 20.97 -5.85
CA GLN A 142 6.08 20.36 -6.11
C GLN A 142 5.94 19.06 -5.33
N ALA A 143 4.88 18.95 -4.54
CA ALA A 143 4.54 17.72 -3.84
C ALA A 143 3.75 16.78 -4.76
N PRO A 144 4.24 15.55 -5.03
CA PRO A 144 3.46 14.54 -5.73
C PRO A 144 2.35 14.02 -4.81
N ILE A 145 1.10 14.09 -5.26
CA ILE A 145 -0.06 13.69 -4.46
C ILE A 145 -0.96 12.72 -5.21
N SER A 146 -1.58 11.85 -4.43
CA SER A 146 -2.83 11.16 -4.74
C SER A 146 -3.84 11.52 -3.66
N ILE A 147 -5.12 11.27 -3.90
CA ILE A 147 -6.16 11.45 -2.89
C ILE A 147 -6.78 10.09 -2.62
N ARG A 148 -6.84 9.73 -1.33
CA ARG A 148 -7.50 8.51 -0.88
C ARG A 148 -9.00 8.71 -0.87
N ILE A 149 -9.71 7.93 -1.68
CA ILE A 149 -11.16 7.97 -1.74
C ILE A 149 -11.80 6.80 -0.99
N ASN A 150 -13.02 7.03 -0.51
CA ASN A 150 -13.89 5.98 -0.04
C ASN A 150 -14.85 5.59 -1.17
N PRO A 151 -14.66 4.44 -1.85
CA PRO A 151 -15.44 4.08 -3.04
C PRO A 151 -16.92 3.75 -2.74
N ASN A 152 -17.37 3.84 -1.47
CA ASN A 152 -18.75 3.57 -1.04
C ASN A 152 -19.31 2.25 -1.62
N VAL A 153 -18.58 1.14 -1.43
CA VAL A 153 -19.00 -0.20 -1.89
C VAL A 153 -20.35 -0.59 -1.28
N ASP A 154 -21.23 -1.23 -2.06
CA ASP A 154 -22.62 -1.55 -1.67
C ASP A 154 -22.67 -2.36 -0.36
N ALA A 155 -23.38 -1.83 0.64
CA ALA A 155 -23.61 -2.49 1.92
C ALA A 155 -24.38 -3.81 1.80
N LYS A 156 -25.13 -4.02 0.72
CA LYS A 156 -25.87 -5.26 0.49
C LYS A 156 -24.97 -6.40 0.07
N THR A 157 -23.91 -6.12 -0.69
CA THR A 157 -22.93 -7.14 -1.11
C THR A 157 -21.84 -7.29 -0.06
N HIS A 158 -21.40 -6.18 0.54
CA HIS A 158 -20.27 -6.15 1.49
C HIS A 158 -20.58 -5.32 2.74
N PRO A 159 -21.46 -5.80 3.65
CA PRO A 159 -21.93 -5.01 4.78
C PRO A 159 -20.79 -4.56 5.72
N TYR A 160 -19.83 -5.42 6.01
CA TYR A 160 -18.71 -5.07 6.90
C TYR A 160 -17.76 -4.03 6.29
N ILE A 161 -17.57 -4.05 4.97
CA ILE A 161 -16.72 -3.09 4.25
C ILE A 161 -17.44 -1.74 4.18
N SER A 162 -18.71 -1.72 3.80
CA SER A 162 -19.48 -0.49 3.63
C SER A 162 -19.68 0.27 4.94
N THR A 163 -20.00 -0.44 6.04
CA THR A 163 -20.14 0.19 7.36
C THR A 163 -18.78 0.71 7.87
N GLY A 164 -17.71 -0.05 7.59
CA GLY A 164 -16.35 0.36 7.89
C GLY A 164 -15.95 1.63 7.14
N LEU A 165 -16.25 1.75 5.83
CA LEU A 165 -15.88 2.90 4.99
C LEU A 165 -16.62 4.19 5.34
N LYS A 166 -17.91 4.12 5.69
CA LYS A 166 -18.71 5.33 5.97
C LYS A 166 -18.47 5.95 7.36
N GLU A 167 -18.10 5.14 8.35
CA GLU A 167 -17.92 5.61 9.73
C GLU A 167 -16.46 5.78 10.14
N ASN A 168 -15.50 5.50 9.25
CA ASN A 168 -14.09 5.62 9.57
C ASN A 168 -13.52 7.01 9.21
N LYS A 169 -12.38 7.32 9.81
CA LYS A 169 -11.66 8.59 9.68
C LYS A 169 -10.82 8.71 8.40
N PHE A 170 -10.86 7.70 7.54
CA PHE A 170 -9.95 7.56 6.40
C PHE A 170 -10.62 8.02 5.12
N GLY A 171 -9.82 8.57 4.21
CA GLY A 171 -10.23 9.01 2.89
C GLY A 171 -11.20 10.18 2.88
N VAL A 172 -11.50 10.62 1.67
CA VAL A 172 -12.53 11.61 1.38
C VAL A 172 -13.69 10.96 0.65
N ASP A 173 -14.87 11.55 0.76
CA ASP A 173 -15.99 11.16 -0.09
C ASP A 173 -15.69 11.48 -1.56
N ILE A 174 -16.27 10.71 -2.49
CA ILE A 174 -16.05 10.87 -3.93
C ILE A 174 -16.41 12.29 -4.40
N ASP A 175 -17.50 12.86 -3.88
CA ASP A 175 -17.95 14.20 -4.28
C ASP A 175 -16.94 15.29 -3.86
N ASP A 176 -16.35 15.14 -2.67
CA ASP A 176 -15.31 16.04 -2.17
C ASP A 176 -13.98 15.83 -2.91
N ALA A 177 -13.68 14.59 -3.32
CA ALA A 177 -12.45 14.25 -4.02
C ALA A 177 -12.27 15.05 -5.31
N ILE A 178 -13.34 15.21 -6.11
CA ILE A 178 -13.29 15.98 -7.36
C ILE A 178 -12.86 17.43 -7.10
N ASN A 179 -13.43 18.07 -6.08
CA ASN A 179 -13.09 19.45 -5.73
C ASN A 179 -11.61 19.56 -5.28
N LEU A 180 -11.13 18.58 -4.52
CA LEU A 180 -9.73 18.54 -4.08
C LEU A 180 -8.75 18.32 -5.24
N TYR A 181 -9.09 17.46 -6.20
CA TYR A 181 -8.31 17.29 -7.42
C TYR A 181 -8.26 18.58 -8.26
N GLN A 182 -9.38 19.28 -8.39
CA GLN A 182 -9.42 20.59 -9.06
C GLN A 182 -8.55 21.63 -8.34
N GLN A 183 -8.62 21.68 -7.01
CA GLN A 183 -7.75 22.55 -6.20
C GLN A 183 -6.27 22.22 -6.45
N ALA A 184 -5.91 20.94 -6.35
CA ALA A 184 -4.54 20.47 -6.55
C ALA A 184 -4.02 20.77 -7.97
N ASN A 185 -4.83 20.56 -9.00
CA ASN A 185 -4.47 20.81 -10.39
C ASN A 185 -4.25 22.31 -10.70
N ASN A 186 -4.89 23.21 -9.93
CA ASN A 186 -4.69 24.66 -10.05
C ASN A 186 -3.51 25.18 -9.23
N SER A 187 -2.90 24.35 -8.39
CA SER A 187 -1.74 24.71 -7.58
C SER A 187 -0.43 24.60 -8.36
N LYS A 188 0.52 25.48 -8.03
CA LYS A 188 1.89 25.43 -8.57
C LYS A 188 2.81 24.52 -7.75
N TYR A 189 2.36 24.13 -6.55
CA TYR A 189 3.15 23.42 -5.53
C TYR A 189 2.62 22.01 -5.27
N LEU A 190 1.51 21.63 -5.89
CA LEU A 190 0.99 20.28 -5.90
C LEU A 190 1.10 19.70 -7.31
N SER A 191 1.35 18.40 -7.39
CA SER A 191 1.42 17.66 -8.63
C SER A 191 0.52 16.43 -8.50
N VAL A 192 -0.62 16.45 -9.17
CA VAL A 192 -1.55 15.31 -9.21
C VAL A 192 -0.87 14.16 -9.95
N GLN A 193 -0.62 13.06 -9.24
CA GLN A 193 0.02 11.87 -9.79
C GLN A 193 -0.94 10.68 -9.82
N GLY A 194 -1.77 10.52 -8.79
CA GLY A 194 -2.52 9.28 -8.60
C GLY A 194 -3.88 9.45 -7.95
N LEU A 195 -4.53 8.31 -7.78
CA LEU A 195 -5.73 8.12 -6.97
C LEU A 195 -5.52 6.90 -6.08
N ASP A 196 -5.85 7.04 -4.80
CA ASP A 196 -5.67 5.99 -3.80
C ASP A 196 -7.02 5.46 -3.27
N CYS A 197 -7.07 4.17 -2.97
CA CYS A 197 -8.21 3.51 -2.37
C CYS A 197 -7.74 2.31 -1.54
N HIS A 198 -8.20 2.24 -0.30
CA HIS A 198 -7.97 1.07 0.55
C HIS A 198 -9.25 0.63 1.25
N ILE A 199 -9.72 -0.57 0.90
CA ILE A 199 -11.05 -1.05 1.26
C ILE A 199 -11.12 -1.94 2.50
N GLY A 200 -9.97 -2.32 3.08
CA GLY A 200 -9.94 -3.10 4.32
C GLY A 200 -8.77 -4.07 4.43
N SER A 201 -8.86 -4.99 5.40
CA SER A 201 -7.83 -5.98 5.68
C SER A 201 -8.44 -7.37 5.87
N GLN A 202 -7.66 -8.41 5.56
CA GLN A 202 -8.06 -9.81 5.70
C GLN A 202 -9.25 -10.19 4.80
N LEU A 203 -9.25 -9.67 3.57
CA LEU A 203 -10.25 -9.99 2.56
C LEU A 203 -9.88 -11.29 1.83
N THR A 204 -10.80 -12.25 1.84
CA THR A 204 -10.63 -13.59 1.25
C THR A 204 -11.39 -13.76 -0.07
N GLU A 205 -12.03 -12.70 -0.56
CA GLU A 205 -12.78 -12.68 -1.81
C GLU A 205 -12.25 -11.56 -2.71
N VAL A 206 -12.24 -11.81 -4.03
CA VAL A 206 -11.76 -10.85 -5.04
C VAL A 206 -12.83 -9.80 -5.38
N SER A 207 -14.11 -10.14 -5.27
CA SER A 207 -15.23 -9.27 -5.65
C SER A 207 -15.21 -7.88 -5.01
N PRO A 208 -14.91 -7.68 -3.71
CA PRO A 208 -14.91 -6.34 -3.13
C PRO A 208 -13.84 -5.43 -3.75
N PHE A 209 -12.69 -5.98 -4.13
CA PHE A 209 -11.62 -5.22 -4.78
C PHE A 209 -12.05 -4.76 -6.18
N LEU A 210 -12.71 -5.63 -6.94
CA LEU A 210 -13.18 -5.30 -8.28
C LEU A 210 -14.35 -4.30 -8.25
N ASP A 211 -15.26 -4.44 -7.30
CA ASP A 211 -16.37 -3.50 -7.10
C ASP A 211 -15.85 -2.09 -6.75
N ALA A 212 -14.82 -2.02 -5.89
CA ALA A 212 -14.15 -0.77 -5.55
C ALA A 212 -13.39 -0.18 -6.74
N LEU A 213 -12.69 -1.03 -7.51
CA LEU A 213 -11.97 -0.60 -8.70
C LEU A 213 -12.91 0.00 -9.75
N ASP A 214 -14.11 -0.57 -9.95
CA ASP A 214 -15.09 0.01 -10.87
C ASP A 214 -15.49 1.44 -10.47
N LYS A 215 -15.65 1.70 -9.17
CA LYS A 215 -15.92 3.06 -8.65
C LYS A 215 -14.74 4.01 -8.79
N VAL A 216 -13.52 3.51 -8.58
CA VAL A 216 -12.29 4.26 -8.83
C VAL A 216 -12.20 4.67 -10.31
N LEU A 217 -12.46 3.75 -11.24
CA LEU A 217 -12.38 4.02 -12.68
C LEU A 217 -13.47 5.00 -13.14
N GLU A 218 -14.69 4.91 -12.59
CA GLU A 218 -15.74 5.93 -12.80
C GLU A 218 -15.27 7.34 -12.41
N LEU A 219 -14.50 7.48 -11.32
CA LEU A 219 -13.94 8.77 -10.89
C LEU A 219 -12.77 9.20 -11.80
N VAL A 220 -11.89 8.27 -12.19
CA VAL A 220 -10.80 8.55 -13.15
C VAL A 220 -11.36 9.13 -14.45
N ASP A 221 -12.44 8.56 -14.98
CA ASP A 221 -13.09 9.07 -16.19
C ASP A 221 -13.63 10.51 -16.01
N GLN A 222 -14.22 10.80 -14.86
CA GLN A 222 -14.70 12.16 -14.53
C GLN A 222 -13.55 13.17 -14.42
N LEU A 223 -12.44 12.79 -13.81
CA LEU A 223 -11.23 13.63 -13.71
C LEU A 223 -10.61 13.87 -15.10
N ASN A 224 -10.54 12.84 -15.94
CA ASN A 224 -10.05 12.96 -17.32
C ASN A 224 -10.90 13.92 -18.15
N GLN A 225 -12.23 13.91 -17.99
CA GLN A 225 -13.13 14.86 -18.67
C GLN A 225 -12.88 16.31 -18.24
N GLN A 226 -12.30 16.52 -17.06
CA GLN A 226 -11.89 17.83 -16.55
C GLN A 226 -10.43 18.18 -16.88
N GLY A 227 -9.74 17.33 -17.66
CA GLY A 227 -8.34 17.52 -18.04
C GLY A 227 -7.33 17.15 -16.96
N ILE A 228 -7.74 16.44 -15.92
CA ILE A 228 -6.88 15.97 -14.83
C ILE A 228 -6.50 14.51 -15.12
N SER A 229 -5.23 14.28 -15.46
CA SER A 229 -4.74 12.94 -15.80
C SER A 229 -4.20 12.23 -14.55
N ILE A 230 -4.55 10.96 -14.40
CA ILE A 230 -4.10 10.08 -13.32
C ILE A 230 -3.06 9.10 -13.88
N ALA A 231 -1.84 9.14 -13.34
CA ALA A 231 -0.72 8.32 -13.81
C ALA A 231 -0.68 6.93 -13.13
N HIS A 232 -1.13 6.83 -11.88
CA HIS A 232 -1.23 5.58 -11.15
C HIS A 232 -2.51 5.46 -10.32
N LEU A 233 -2.96 4.22 -10.12
CA LEU A 233 -3.97 3.86 -9.14
C LEU A 233 -3.31 3.07 -8.03
N ASP A 234 -3.39 3.59 -6.81
CA ASP A 234 -3.08 2.84 -5.61
C ASP A 234 -4.34 2.14 -5.12
N LEU A 235 -4.33 0.81 -5.16
CA LEU A 235 -5.46 -0.02 -4.76
C LEU A 235 -5.27 -0.61 -3.36
N GLY A 236 -4.28 -0.09 -2.63
CA GLY A 236 -3.99 -0.43 -1.26
C GLY A 236 -3.64 -1.90 -1.06
N GLY A 237 -3.68 -2.32 0.20
CA GLY A 237 -3.51 -3.71 0.59
C GLY A 237 -4.84 -4.42 0.83
N GLY A 238 -4.77 -5.46 1.66
CA GLY A 238 -5.95 -6.05 2.29
C GLY A 238 -6.18 -7.51 1.99
N VAL A 239 -5.46 -8.07 1.01
CA VAL A 239 -5.49 -9.50 0.70
C VAL A 239 -5.19 -10.32 1.96
N GLY A 240 -6.13 -11.19 2.31
CA GLY A 240 -6.06 -12.03 3.49
C GLY A 240 -5.15 -13.23 3.31
N ILE A 241 -4.71 -13.77 4.44
CA ILE A 241 -3.96 -15.04 4.52
C ILE A 241 -4.79 -16.11 5.22
N ARG A 242 -4.32 -17.34 5.17
CA ARG A 242 -4.92 -18.44 5.92
C ARG A 242 -4.32 -18.52 7.33
N TYR A 243 -5.13 -18.25 8.35
CA TYR A 243 -4.76 -18.44 9.76
C TYR A 243 -5.18 -19.82 10.25
N ASP A 244 -6.33 -20.30 9.83
CA ASP A 244 -6.87 -21.62 10.17
C ASP A 244 -7.32 -22.35 8.89
N ASP A 245 -8.57 -22.16 8.48
CA ASP A 245 -9.19 -22.81 7.32
C ASP A 245 -9.68 -21.83 6.25
N GLU A 246 -9.33 -20.54 6.38
CA GLU A 246 -9.74 -19.53 5.39
C GLU A 246 -9.19 -19.88 4.00
N LYS A 247 -10.01 -19.60 2.99
CA LYS A 247 -9.57 -19.65 1.59
C LYS A 247 -8.81 -18.38 1.27
N THR A 248 -7.61 -18.52 0.74
CA THR A 248 -6.84 -17.39 0.23
C THR A 248 -7.29 -17.03 -1.18
N ILE A 249 -7.08 -15.78 -1.54
CA ILE A 249 -7.22 -15.31 -2.90
C ILE A 249 -6.05 -15.87 -3.73
N ASP A 250 -6.32 -16.28 -4.97
CA ASP A 250 -5.28 -16.50 -5.97
C ASP A 250 -4.76 -15.14 -6.43
N ILE A 251 -3.54 -14.77 -6.02
CA ILE A 251 -2.94 -13.46 -6.29
C ILE A 251 -2.84 -13.20 -7.78
N LYS A 252 -2.52 -14.22 -8.57
CA LYS A 252 -2.39 -14.07 -10.03
C LYS A 252 -3.74 -13.75 -10.65
N ALA A 253 -4.78 -14.53 -10.33
CA ALA A 253 -6.12 -14.28 -10.85
C ALA A 253 -6.67 -12.91 -10.40
N TYR A 254 -6.36 -12.50 -9.16
CA TYR A 254 -6.70 -11.18 -8.63
C TYR A 254 -6.06 -10.05 -9.43
N VAL A 255 -4.74 -10.11 -9.67
CA VAL A 255 -4.01 -9.10 -10.43
C VAL A 255 -4.46 -9.07 -11.90
N GLU A 256 -4.61 -10.23 -12.54
CA GLU A 256 -5.11 -10.31 -13.92
C GLU A 256 -6.51 -9.69 -14.07
N ALA A 257 -7.39 -9.88 -13.09
CA ALA A 257 -8.72 -9.28 -13.09
C ALA A 257 -8.70 -7.75 -12.96
N MET A 258 -7.74 -7.19 -12.19
CA MET A 258 -7.55 -5.74 -12.10
C MET A 258 -6.98 -5.16 -13.40
N ILE A 259 -5.93 -5.78 -13.95
CA ILE A 259 -5.30 -5.34 -15.21
C ILE A 259 -6.33 -5.30 -16.35
N ALA A 260 -7.23 -6.29 -16.42
CA ALA A 260 -8.28 -6.34 -17.43
C ALA A 260 -9.24 -5.14 -17.40
N LYS A 261 -9.33 -4.41 -16.28
CA LYS A 261 -10.17 -3.22 -16.11
C LYS A 261 -9.40 -1.90 -16.24
N VAL A 262 -8.15 -1.83 -15.77
CA VAL A 262 -7.38 -0.57 -15.61
C VAL A 262 -6.76 -0.05 -16.92
N GLY A 263 -6.63 -0.89 -17.94
CA GLY A 263 -5.97 -0.49 -19.19
C GLY A 263 -4.46 -0.37 -19.00
N ASN A 264 -3.87 0.81 -19.26
CA ASN A 264 -2.41 1.04 -19.18
C ASN A 264 -1.98 1.88 -17.97
N ILE A 265 -2.91 2.27 -17.08
CA ILE A 265 -2.57 3.05 -15.88
C ILE A 265 -1.73 2.17 -14.94
N GLU A 266 -0.69 2.74 -14.36
CA GLU A 266 0.16 2.02 -13.41
C GLU A 266 -0.65 1.59 -12.17
N ILE A 267 -0.44 0.37 -11.68
CA ILE A 267 -1.10 -0.12 -10.45
C ILE A 267 -0.09 -0.17 -9.32
N ILE A 268 -0.42 0.46 -8.19
CA ILE A 268 0.28 0.30 -6.93
C ILE A 268 -0.57 -0.60 -6.02
N LEU A 269 0.08 -1.56 -5.37
CA LEU A 269 -0.54 -2.36 -4.30
C LEU A 269 0.24 -2.18 -3.01
N GLU A 270 -0.46 -2.21 -1.87
CA GLU A 270 0.12 -2.06 -0.53
C GLU A 270 0.05 -3.32 0.35
N PRO A 271 0.48 -4.51 -0.11
CA PRO A 271 0.40 -5.72 0.70
C PRO A 271 1.28 -5.61 1.96
N GLY A 272 0.74 -6.06 3.09
CA GLY A 272 1.46 -6.16 4.38
C GLY A 272 1.35 -7.57 4.95
N ARG A 273 0.14 -7.89 5.44
CA ARG A 273 -0.18 -9.22 6.00
C ARG A 273 0.10 -10.36 5.03
N SER A 274 -0.25 -10.20 3.75
CA SER A 274 0.00 -11.21 2.73
C SER A 274 1.49 -11.49 2.46
N ILE A 275 2.40 -10.62 2.92
CA ILE A 275 3.84 -10.83 2.77
C ILE A 275 4.47 -11.42 4.04
N VAL A 276 4.13 -10.90 5.22
CA VAL A 276 4.82 -11.25 6.48
C VAL A 276 3.94 -11.90 7.55
N GLY A 277 2.66 -12.14 7.23
CA GLY A 277 1.63 -12.56 8.18
C GLY A 277 1.61 -14.06 8.49
#